data_AF-A0AAV6BI11-F1
#
_entry.id   AF-A0AAV6BI11-F1
#
_cell.length_a   1.000
_cell.length_b   1.000
_cell.length_c   1.000
_cell.angle_alpha   90.00
_cell.angle_beta   90.00
_cell.angle_gamma   90.00
#
_symmetry.space_group_name_H-M   'P 1'
#
loop_
_entity.id
_entity.type
_entity.pdbx_description
1 polymer ?
#
loop_
_entity_poly.entity_id
_entity_poly.type
_entity_poly.pdbx_seq_one_letter_code
_entity_poly.pdbx_strand_id
1 'polypeptide(L)'
;MSTLVRFLLGLILTLALAAPAQATFSIVARDPETGDLGVAVQSHYFSVGPIVPWAEPGVGAVATQSLVEVSYGPRGLQMMSSGRGAKQTLEELLSQDPNKEVRQVAMIDSHGDVAAWTGKRCIPSAGDHVGTQYSVQANLMSNDRIWPAMAEAYETTKGDLATRLLAALEAGQKAGGDIRGQQSAAIVIVKGKRSNKPWQDRIMDLRVEDSPHPIAELARLVRTWRAYRNVDQGDAYATEGKIEDAMKAYAEGARLAPGNDEILFWQAASLWQLGREKEATPIFRKVFAHDHRWVELVPRLVPAGLLKDDPASIQRIEALAPGGGRRR
;
A
#
# COMPACT_ATOMS: atom_id res chain seq x y z
N MET A 1 25.36 11.48 -73.51
CA MET A 1 24.22 10.82 -72.83
C MET A 1 24.80 9.78 -71.87
N SER A 2 24.48 9.62 -70.60
CA SER A 2 23.72 10.34 -69.57
C SER A 2 23.92 9.47 -68.31
N THR A 3 24.75 9.89 -67.36
CA THR A 3 24.41 10.32 -65.99
C THR A 3 23.95 9.24 -65.00
N LEU A 4 24.76 9.12 -63.93
CA LEU A 4 24.36 9.04 -62.51
C LEU A 4 23.74 7.74 -61.96
N VAL A 5 24.60 6.93 -61.33
CA VAL A 5 24.25 6.07 -60.18
C VAL A 5 24.48 6.91 -58.92
N ARG A 6 23.41 7.33 -58.24
CA ARG A 6 23.47 7.98 -56.93
C ARG A 6 22.50 7.30 -55.96
N PHE A 7 23.09 6.80 -54.87
CA PHE A 7 22.58 6.70 -53.49
C PHE A 7 21.06 6.86 -53.28
N LEU A 8 20.43 5.78 -52.80
CA LEU A 8 19.30 5.89 -51.87
C LEU A 8 19.53 4.90 -50.71
N LEU A 9 20.30 5.33 -49.71
CA LEU A 9 20.16 4.76 -48.37
C LEU A 9 18.82 5.24 -47.84
N GLY A 10 17.84 4.33 -47.79
CA GLY A 10 16.56 4.58 -47.16
C GLY A 10 16.77 4.83 -45.66
N LEU A 11 16.53 6.07 -45.24
CA LEU A 11 16.41 6.45 -43.85
C LEU A 11 15.12 5.81 -43.30
N ILE A 12 15.24 4.63 -42.69
CA ILE A 12 14.14 4.05 -41.92
C ILE A 12 14.03 4.86 -40.62
N LEU A 13 13.22 5.90 -40.67
CA LEU A 13 12.78 6.64 -39.49
C LEU A 13 11.80 5.73 -38.74
N THR A 14 12.30 4.92 -37.80
CA THR A 14 11.45 4.24 -36.82
C THR A 14 10.78 5.31 -35.98
N LEU A 15 9.53 5.66 -36.31
CA LEU A 15 8.62 6.29 -35.37
C LEU A 15 8.46 5.32 -34.19
N ALA A 16 9.19 5.57 -33.10
CA ALA A 16 8.83 5.02 -31.82
C ALA A 16 7.43 5.58 -31.49
N LEU A 17 6.39 4.75 -31.58
CA LEU A 17 5.08 5.10 -31.04
C LEU A 17 5.30 5.50 -29.58
N ALA A 18 5.06 6.77 -29.27
CA ALA A 18 5.15 7.28 -27.92
C ALA A 18 4.13 6.52 -27.07
N ALA A 19 4.61 5.60 -26.21
CA ALA A 19 3.79 5.04 -25.16
C ALA A 19 3.19 6.20 -24.36
N PRO A 20 1.90 6.13 -23.96
CA PRO A 20 1.27 7.21 -23.22
C PRO A 20 2.09 7.48 -21.96
N ALA A 21 2.54 8.73 -21.82
CA ALA A 21 3.37 9.13 -20.68
C ALA A 21 2.61 8.92 -19.36
N GLN A 22 3.28 8.35 -18.37
CA GLN A 22 2.69 8.02 -17.07
C GLN A 22 3.06 9.10 -16.06
N ALA A 23 2.27 10.19 -15.96
CA ALA A 23 2.43 11.11 -14.84
C ALA A 23 2.21 10.36 -13.55
N THR A 24 3.10 10.61 -12.62
CA THR A 24 3.21 9.84 -11.39
C THR A 24 3.86 10.75 -10.37
N PHE A 25 3.37 10.71 -9.12
CA PHE A 25 4.17 11.13 -7.98
C PHE A 25 4.25 10.03 -6.95
N SER A 26 5.42 9.90 -6.33
CA SER A 26 5.70 8.82 -5.41
C SER A 26 6.63 9.26 -4.30
N ILE A 27 6.78 8.39 -3.31
CA ILE A 27 7.69 8.54 -2.19
C ILE A 27 8.33 7.19 -1.90
N VAL A 28 9.65 7.18 -1.70
CA VAL A 28 10.38 6.07 -1.05
C VAL A 28 10.88 6.56 0.30
N ALA A 29 10.79 5.74 1.33
CA ALA A 29 11.25 6.14 2.65
C ALA A 29 11.65 4.96 3.53
N ARG A 30 12.48 5.26 4.52
CA ARG A 30 12.82 4.38 5.64
C ARG A 30 12.39 5.04 6.92
N ASP A 31 11.69 4.32 7.77
CA ASP A 31 11.38 4.78 9.11
C ASP A 31 12.63 4.71 10.00
N PRO A 32 13.15 5.82 10.55
CA PRO A 32 14.35 5.79 11.38
C PRO A 32 14.19 4.97 12.66
N GLU A 33 12.98 4.86 13.20
CA GLU A 33 12.72 4.17 14.47
C GLU A 33 12.68 2.64 14.30
N THR A 34 11.88 2.15 13.35
CA THR A 34 11.70 0.70 13.11
C THR A 34 12.70 0.14 12.10
N GLY A 35 13.21 1.00 11.21
CA GLY A 35 13.96 0.62 10.02
C GLY A 35 13.09 0.16 8.86
N ASP A 36 11.77 0.13 9.00
CA ASP A 36 10.84 -0.30 7.96
C ASP A 36 10.98 0.55 6.69
N LEU A 37 10.82 -0.10 5.55
CA LEU A 37 11.00 0.50 4.23
C LEU A 37 9.65 0.56 3.53
N GLY A 38 9.37 1.64 2.83
CA GLY A 38 8.10 1.80 2.15
C GLY A 38 8.18 2.61 0.87
N VAL A 39 7.23 2.32 -0.01
CA VAL A 39 6.98 3.08 -1.24
C VAL A 39 5.48 3.36 -1.33
N ALA A 40 5.11 4.59 -1.68
CA ALA A 40 3.73 4.93 -2.03
C ALA A 40 3.68 5.75 -3.31
N VAL A 41 2.65 5.55 -4.11
CA VAL A 41 2.53 6.15 -5.44
C VAL A 41 1.08 6.48 -5.78
N GLN A 42 0.89 7.53 -6.57
CA GLN A 42 -0.36 7.82 -7.29
C GLN A 42 -0.05 8.11 -8.77
N SER A 43 -0.92 7.66 -9.68
CA SER A 43 -0.86 8.00 -11.11
C SER A 43 -2.24 8.13 -11.75
N HIS A 44 -2.39 8.96 -12.79
CA HIS A 44 -3.48 8.85 -13.76
C HIS A 44 -3.10 7.80 -14.83
N TYR A 45 -3.01 6.55 -14.38
CA TYR A 45 -2.75 5.38 -15.19
C TYR A 45 -3.46 4.20 -14.53
N PHE A 46 -3.99 3.27 -15.32
CA PHE A 46 -4.64 2.08 -14.77
C PHE A 46 -3.62 1.18 -14.06
N SER A 47 -3.89 0.81 -12.81
CA SER A 47 -3.09 -0.20 -12.08
C SER A 47 -1.59 0.12 -11.98
N VAL A 48 -1.23 1.22 -11.28
CA VAL A 48 0.18 1.61 -11.09
C VAL A 48 0.97 0.67 -10.13
N GLY A 49 0.27 -0.07 -9.27
CA GLY A 49 0.85 -0.84 -8.18
C GLY A 49 1.86 -1.94 -8.58
N PRO A 50 1.69 -2.68 -9.68
CA PRO A 50 2.69 -3.65 -10.17
C PRO A 50 3.91 -3.02 -10.85
N ILE A 51 3.89 -1.71 -11.13
CA ILE A 51 4.85 -1.05 -12.04
C ILE A 51 5.87 -0.24 -11.24
N VAL A 52 5.38 0.66 -10.38
CA VAL A 52 6.21 1.69 -9.75
C VAL A 52 6.81 1.25 -8.40
N PRO A 53 6.01 0.77 -7.41
CA PRO A 53 6.52 0.54 -6.06
C PRO A 53 7.13 -0.84 -5.88
N TRP A 54 8.41 -0.88 -5.53
CA TRP A 54 9.14 -2.09 -5.19
C TRP A 54 9.76 -1.95 -3.80
N ALA A 55 9.67 -3.00 -2.98
CA ALA A 55 10.34 -3.02 -1.69
C ALA A 55 10.66 -4.45 -1.29
N GLU A 56 11.83 -4.65 -0.69
CA GLU A 56 12.28 -5.93 -0.21
C GLU A 56 12.74 -5.83 1.25
N PRO A 57 12.25 -6.69 2.16
CA PRO A 57 12.57 -6.61 3.57
C PRO A 57 14.08 -6.69 3.81
N GLY A 58 14.59 -5.78 4.64
CA GLY A 58 16.01 -5.69 4.98
C GLY A 58 16.95 -5.35 3.83
N VAL A 59 16.44 -4.91 2.68
CA VAL A 59 17.24 -4.60 1.48
C VAL A 59 17.07 -3.14 1.07
N GLY A 60 15.85 -2.74 0.74
CA GLY A 60 15.60 -1.40 0.21
C GLY A 60 14.22 -1.23 -0.39
N ALA A 61 13.98 -0.04 -0.93
CA ALA A 61 12.78 0.36 -1.64
C ALA A 61 13.14 1.13 -2.92
N VAL A 62 12.35 0.94 -3.98
CA VAL A 62 12.56 1.55 -5.30
C VAL A 62 11.22 2.04 -5.85
N ALA A 63 11.21 3.27 -6.35
CA ALA A 63 10.15 3.80 -7.20
C ALA A 63 10.73 4.08 -8.60
N THR A 64 10.19 3.44 -9.64
CA THR A 64 10.57 3.67 -11.05
C THR A 64 9.35 4.15 -11.83
N GLN A 65 9.42 5.36 -12.40
CA GLN A 65 8.28 6.07 -12.99
C GLN A 65 8.64 6.89 -14.25
N SER A 66 7.70 7.71 -14.75
CA SER A 66 7.76 8.42 -16.05
C SER A 66 7.61 7.44 -17.23
N LEU A 67 8.46 7.51 -18.27
CA LEU A 67 8.57 6.43 -19.25
C LEU A 67 9.31 5.29 -18.56
N VAL A 68 8.56 4.45 -17.85
CA VAL A 68 9.09 3.48 -16.88
C VAL A 68 10.02 2.47 -17.54
N GLU A 69 11.13 2.16 -16.85
CA GLU A 69 11.88 0.93 -17.05
C GLU A 69 11.61 0.02 -15.84
N VAL A 70 10.69 -0.93 -15.99
CA VAL A 70 10.18 -1.75 -14.87
C VAL A 70 11.30 -2.55 -14.23
N SER A 71 12.30 -2.96 -15.01
CA SER A 71 13.41 -3.78 -14.51
C SER A 71 14.25 -3.09 -13.43
N TYR A 72 14.21 -1.76 -13.31
CA TYR A 72 14.93 -1.03 -12.27
C TYR A 72 14.48 -1.40 -10.86
N GLY A 73 13.21 -1.73 -10.68
CA GLY A 73 12.67 -2.20 -9.39
C GLY A 73 13.36 -3.48 -8.90
N PRO A 74 13.11 -4.63 -9.53
CA PRO A 74 13.68 -5.91 -9.10
C PRO A 74 15.22 -5.96 -9.24
N ARG A 75 15.81 -5.36 -10.29
CA ARG A 75 17.28 -5.35 -10.43
C ARG A 75 17.93 -4.46 -9.37
N GLY A 76 17.34 -3.31 -9.06
CA GLY A 76 17.83 -2.42 -8.00
C GLY A 76 17.85 -3.12 -6.65
N LEU A 77 16.75 -3.78 -6.29
CA LEU A 77 16.66 -4.58 -5.06
C LEU A 77 17.67 -5.74 -5.05
N GLN A 78 17.84 -6.46 -6.16
CA GLN A 78 18.84 -7.54 -6.27
C GLN A 78 20.28 -7.03 -6.03
N MET A 79 20.62 -5.87 -6.60
CA MET A 79 21.94 -5.26 -6.45
C MET A 79 22.17 -4.77 -5.02
N MET A 80 21.16 -4.16 -4.40
CA MET A 80 21.22 -3.77 -2.99
C MET A 80 21.32 -4.98 -2.06
N SER A 81 20.59 -6.06 -2.33
CA SER A 81 20.71 -7.31 -1.57
C SER A 81 22.08 -7.97 -1.72
N SER A 82 22.85 -7.60 -2.75
CA SER A 82 24.23 -8.07 -2.97
C SER A 82 25.28 -7.16 -2.32
N GLY A 83 24.85 -6.19 -1.50
CA GLY A 83 25.72 -5.31 -0.71
C GLY A 83 26.05 -3.96 -1.35
N ARG A 84 25.45 -3.61 -2.49
CA ARG A 84 25.59 -2.27 -3.08
C ARG A 84 24.67 -1.27 -2.37
N GLY A 85 25.12 -0.03 -2.20
CA GLY A 85 24.25 1.06 -1.73
C GLY A 85 23.29 1.55 -2.81
N ALA A 86 22.26 2.31 -2.42
CA ALA A 86 21.26 2.85 -3.34
C ALA A 86 21.89 3.71 -4.46
N LYS A 87 22.87 4.55 -4.11
CA LYS A 87 23.58 5.42 -5.06
C LYS A 87 24.33 4.65 -6.14
N GLN A 88 25.19 3.71 -5.71
CA GLN A 88 25.96 2.87 -6.64
C GLN A 88 25.03 2.06 -7.55
N THR A 89 23.94 1.56 -6.99
CA THR A 89 22.92 0.79 -7.73
C THR A 89 22.26 1.64 -8.81
N LEU A 90 21.81 2.84 -8.47
CA LEU A 90 21.16 3.74 -9.43
C LEU A 90 22.13 4.19 -10.53
N GLU A 91 23.37 4.56 -10.17
CA GLU A 91 24.41 4.95 -11.14
C GLU A 91 24.68 3.85 -12.16
N GLU A 92 24.80 2.59 -11.72
CA GLU A 92 25.04 1.47 -12.61
C GLU A 92 23.84 1.18 -13.52
N LEU A 93 22.61 1.20 -13.01
CA LEU A 93 21.42 1.01 -13.82
C LEU A 93 21.30 2.09 -14.91
N LEU A 94 21.50 3.37 -14.55
CA LEU A 94 21.49 4.49 -15.49
C LEU A 94 22.62 4.42 -16.51
N SER A 95 23.79 3.87 -16.16
CA SER A 95 24.91 3.70 -17.10
C SER A 95 24.58 2.72 -18.23
N GLN A 96 23.68 1.77 -17.96
CA GLN A 96 23.24 0.73 -18.90
C GLN A 96 21.99 1.13 -19.71
N ASP A 97 21.29 2.21 -19.32
CA ASP A 97 20.08 2.67 -20.02
C ASP A 97 20.38 3.87 -20.95
N PRO A 98 20.41 3.67 -22.29
CA PRO A 98 20.56 4.77 -23.23
C PRO A 98 19.37 5.75 -23.18
N ASN A 99 18.22 5.33 -22.63
CA ASN A 99 17.02 6.14 -22.47
C ASN A 99 16.89 6.76 -21.07
N LYS A 100 17.93 6.74 -20.22
CA LYS A 100 17.89 7.28 -18.84
C LYS A 100 17.24 8.66 -18.70
N GLU A 101 17.37 9.51 -19.72
CA GLU A 101 16.84 10.87 -19.70
C GLU A 101 15.31 10.96 -19.72
N VAL A 102 14.57 9.89 -20.08
CA VAL A 102 13.10 9.86 -19.97
C VAL A 102 12.61 9.17 -18.69
N ARG A 103 13.53 8.67 -17.87
CA ARG A 103 13.22 7.92 -16.64
C ARG A 103 13.18 8.87 -15.44
N GLN A 104 12.35 8.53 -14.46
CA GLN A 104 12.44 9.11 -13.13
C GLN A 104 12.45 7.98 -12.09
N VAL A 105 13.41 8.02 -11.17
CA VAL A 105 13.69 6.90 -10.27
C VAL A 105 14.14 7.41 -8.92
N ALA A 106 13.66 6.79 -7.84
CA ALA A 106 14.25 6.93 -6.52
C ALA A 106 14.48 5.56 -5.88
N MET A 107 15.57 5.45 -5.13
CA MET A 107 15.97 4.26 -4.41
C MET A 107 16.40 4.65 -3.00
N ILE A 108 16.09 3.80 -2.03
CA ILE A 108 16.60 3.86 -0.67
C ILE A 108 17.04 2.47 -0.24
N ASP A 109 18.22 2.35 0.35
CA ASP A 109 18.70 1.08 0.87
C ASP A 109 18.38 0.90 2.37
N SER A 110 18.67 -0.28 2.90
CA SER A 110 18.40 -0.64 4.30
C SER A 110 19.15 0.21 5.33
N HIS A 111 20.22 0.90 4.93
CA HIS A 111 20.96 1.84 5.79
C HIS A 111 20.33 3.24 5.79
N GLY A 112 19.40 3.50 4.86
CA GLY A 112 18.73 4.77 4.72
C GLY A 112 19.41 5.73 3.74
N ASP A 113 20.42 5.26 2.99
CA ASP A 113 21.03 6.07 1.94
C ASP A 113 20.08 6.16 0.74
N VAL A 114 19.89 7.37 0.23
CA VAL A 114 18.91 7.68 -0.82
C VAL A 114 19.62 8.10 -2.09
N ALA A 115 19.10 7.65 -3.23
CA ALA A 115 19.51 8.10 -4.55
C ALA A 115 18.28 8.36 -5.42
N ALA A 116 18.27 9.50 -6.12
CA ALA A 116 17.19 9.87 -7.02
C ALA A 116 17.74 10.36 -8.36
N TRP A 117 16.95 10.20 -9.40
CA TRP A 117 17.23 10.65 -10.76
C TRP A 117 15.95 11.15 -11.41
N THR A 118 15.96 12.39 -11.88
CA THR A 118 14.94 12.94 -12.78
C THR A 118 15.62 13.26 -14.12
N GLY A 119 15.35 12.43 -15.13
CA GLY A 119 15.91 12.62 -16.46
C GLY A 119 15.43 13.92 -17.11
N LYS A 120 16.29 14.57 -17.92
CA LYS A 120 16.02 15.90 -18.51
C LYS A 120 14.89 15.90 -19.55
N ARG A 121 14.44 14.72 -19.98
CA ARG A 121 13.34 14.52 -20.94
C ARG A 121 12.08 13.95 -20.28
N CYS A 122 12.02 13.87 -18.95
CA CYS A 122 10.73 13.75 -18.26
C CYS A 122 9.84 14.93 -18.65
N ILE A 123 8.54 14.67 -18.81
CA ILE A 123 7.60 15.74 -19.21
C ILE A 123 7.59 16.82 -18.11
N PRO A 124 7.69 18.13 -18.46
CA PRO A 124 7.90 19.22 -17.52
C PRO A 124 6.89 19.31 -16.36
N SER A 125 7.28 20.14 -15.39
CA SER A 125 6.88 19.98 -13.99
C SER A 125 7.26 18.58 -13.49
N ALA A 126 8.53 18.25 -13.73
CA ALA A 126 9.19 17.07 -13.23
C ALA A 126 10.37 17.45 -12.33
N GLY A 127 10.44 16.81 -11.17
CA GLY A 127 11.49 17.04 -10.19
C GLY A 127 11.40 16.07 -9.03
N ASP A 128 12.35 16.19 -8.13
CA ASP A 128 12.45 15.40 -6.92
C ASP A 128 12.96 16.25 -5.75
N HIS A 129 12.76 15.72 -4.54
CA HIS A 129 13.36 16.21 -3.32
C HIS A 129 13.90 15.01 -2.55
N VAL A 130 15.18 15.08 -2.15
CA VAL A 130 15.84 14.08 -1.32
C VAL A 130 16.02 14.67 0.07
N GLY A 131 15.40 14.05 1.06
CA GLY A 131 15.56 14.42 2.47
C GLY A 131 16.24 13.30 3.26
N THR A 132 16.22 13.41 4.59
CA THR A 132 16.85 12.40 5.45
C THR A 132 16.08 11.08 5.43
N GLN A 133 16.66 10.05 4.80
CA GLN A 133 16.07 8.71 4.66
C GLN A 133 14.74 8.66 3.90
N TYR A 134 14.52 9.59 2.96
CA TYR A 134 13.42 9.52 2.02
C TYR A 134 13.70 10.30 0.73
N SER A 135 12.92 10.04 -0.31
CA SER A 135 12.81 10.89 -1.50
C SER A 135 11.37 10.95 -1.98
N VAL A 136 10.95 12.11 -2.44
CA VAL A 136 9.69 12.35 -3.17
C VAL A 136 10.01 12.82 -4.58
N GLN A 137 9.22 12.41 -5.57
CA GLN A 137 9.47 12.68 -6.98
C GLN A 137 8.14 12.77 -7.72
N ALA A 138 8.08 13.62 -8.73
CA ALA A 138 6.91 13.74 -9.59
C ALA A 138 7.30 14.14 -11.01
N ASN A 139 6.44 13.80 -11.99
CA ASN A 139 6.57 14.22 -13.40
C ASN A 139 5.20 14.42 -14.05
N LEU A 140 5.11 15.26 -15.09
CA LEU A 140 3.83 15.61 -15.76
C LEU A 140 2.80 16.16 -14.73
N MET A 141 3.30 16.96 -13.80
CA MET A 141 2.49 17.61 -12.78
C MET A 141 1.83 18.89 -13.29
N SER A 142 0.79 19.35 -12.60
CA SER A 142 0.17 20.65 -12.89
C SER A 142 1.06 21.85 -12.56
N ASN A 143 2.03 21.70 -11.65
CA ASN A 143 3.00 22.72 -11.26
C ASN A 143 4.21 22.12 -10.53
N ASP A 144 5.20 22.94 -10.18
CA ASP A 144 6.46 22.54 -9.53
C ASP A 144 6.42 22.54 -7.98
N ARG A 145 5.30 22.93 -7.36
CA ARG A 145 5.14 22.95 -5.89
C ARG A 145 4.73 21.61 -5.30
N ILE A 146 4.56 20.58 -6.12
CA ILE A 146 4.03 19.27 -5.69
C ILE A 146 5.05 18.49 -4.86
N TRP A 147 6.27 18.24 -5.36
CA TRP A 147 7.28 17.51 -4.57
C TRP A 147 7.75 18.27 -3.31
N PRO A 148 7.86 19.61 -3.27
CA PRO A 148 8.09 20.33 -2.02
C PRO A 148 6.96 20.14 -1.00
N ALA A 149 5.69 20.18 -1.44
CA ALA A 149 4.55 19.94 -0.55
C ALA A 149 4.52 18.50 0.00
N MET A 150 4.89 17.52 -0.83
CA MET A 150 5.02 16.12 -0.40
C MET A 150 6.11 15.96 0.68
N ALA A 151 7.28 16.60 0.48
CA ALA A 151 8.38 16.58 1.42
C ALA A 151 7.98 17.19 2.77
N GLU A 152 7.43 18.41 2.76
CA GLU A 152 6.97 19.11 3.97
C GLU A 152 5.95 18.27 4.75
N ALA A 153 4.98 17.68 4.05
CA ALA A 153 3.97 16.83 4.69
C ALA A 153 4.58 15.56 5.32
N TYR A 154 5.52 14.91 4.64
CA TYR A 154 6.22 13.74 5.17
C TYR A 154 7.01 14.05 6.45
N GLU A 155 7.72 15.18 6.46
CA GLU A 155 8.58 15.60 7.57
C GLU A 155 7.79 16.08 8.80
N THR A 156 6.67 16.74 8.58
CA THR A 156 5.86 17.32 9.65
C THR A 156 4.83 16.35 10.24
N THR A 157 4.40 15.36 9.47
CA THR A 157 3.42 14.36 9.90
C THR A 157 4.01 13.44 10.96
N LYS A 158 3.29 13.27 12.06
CA LYS A 158 3.63 12.31 13.13
C LYS A 158 2.91 10.98 12.90
N GLY A 159 3.47 9.90 13.45
CA GLY A 159 2.89 8.57 13.39
C GLY A 159 3.76 7.58 12.61
N ASP A 160 3.19 6.42 12.33
CA ASP A 160 3.87 5.33 11.63
C ASP A 160 4.24 5.69 10.17
N LEU A 161 5.04 4.83 9.54
CA LEU A 161 5.48 5.01 8.16
C LEU A 161 4.29 5.12 7.19
N ALA A 162 3.25 4.29 7.33
CA ALA A 162 2.08 4.33 6.47
C ALA A 162 1.35 5.67 6.51
N THR A 163 1.21 6.27 7.69
CA THR A 163 0.57 7.59 7.86
C THR A 163 1.35 8.69 7.16
N ARG A 164 2.68 8.70 7.31
CA ARG A 164 3.54 9.70 6.68
C ARG A 164 3.60 9.55 5.16
N LEU A 165 3.67 8.33 4.64
CA LEU A 165 3.62 8.06 3.20
C LEU A 165 2.29 8.53 2.58
N LEU A 166 1.15 8.24 3.23
CA LEU A 166 -0.15 8.73 2.78
C LEU A 166 -0.24 10.26 2.83
N ALA A 167 0.24 10.89 3.91
CA ALA A 167 0.23 12.34 4.04
C ALA A 167 1.03 13.03 2.90
N ALA A 168 2.15 12.43 2.49
CA ALA A 168 2.89 12.91 1.32
C ALA A 168 2.03 12.87 0.05
N LEU A 169 1.37 11.73 -0.24
CA LEU A 169 0.51 11.63 -1.43
C LEU A 169 -0.67 12.63 -1.39
N GLU A 170 -1.34 12.75 -0.24
CA GLU A 170 -2.43 13.71 -0.04
C GLU A 170 -1.99 15.15 -0.26
N ALA A 171 -0.82 15.53 0.25
CA ALA A 171 -0.25 16.85 0.05
C ALA A 171 0.12 17.12 -1.41
N GLY A 172 0.71 16.14 -2.09
CA GLY A 172 1.00 16.22 -3.52
C GLY A 172 -0.26 16.46 -4.36
N GLN A 173 -1.33 15.72 -4.08
CA GLN A 173 -2.61 15.89 -4.75
C GLN A 173 -3.24 17.26 -4.44
N LYS A 174 -3.18 17.73 -3.19
CA LYS A 174 -3.70 19.03 -2.76
C LYS A 174 -2.94 20.20 -3.38
N ALA A 175 -1.64 20.04 -3.63
CA ALA A 175 -0.80 21.03 -4.32
C ALA A 175 -1.07 21.11 -5.83
N GLY A 176 -1.87 20.20 -6.37
CA GLY A 176 -2.36 20.21 -7.75
C GLY A 176 -2.28 18.86 -8.45
N GLY A 177 -1.42 17.96 -7.97
CA GLY A 177 -1.23 16.61 -8.53
C GLY A 177 -0.89 16.55 -10.01
N ASP A 178 -1.11 15.37 -10.59
CA ASP A 178 -1.03 15.08 -12.02
C ASP A 178 -2.04 15.94 -12.80
N ILE A 179 -1.57 16.59 -13.87
CA ILE A 179 -2.37 17.52 -14.69
C ILE A 179 -3.59 16.84 -15.35
N ARG A 180 -3.60 15.50 -15.43
CA ARG A 180 -4.68 14.69 -15.98
C ARG A 180 -5.71 14.27 -14.93
N GLY A 181 -5.45 14.53 -13.65
CA GLY A 181 -6.26 14.06 -12.52
C GLY A 181 -5.66 12.83 -11.86
N GLN A 182 -6.49 11.93 -11.33
CA GLN A 182 -6.05 10.75 -10.59
C GLN A 182 -6.83 9.51 -11.03
N GLN A 183 -6.20 8.33 -10.95
CA GLN A 183 -6.84 7.06 -11.33
C GLN A 183 -6.47 5.88 -10.42
N SER A 184 -5.18 5.68 -10.14
CA SER A 184 -4.72 4.56 -9.31
C SER A 184 -3.70 5.01 -8.27
N ALA A 185 -3.58 4.23 -7.20
CA ALA A 185 -2.59 4.45 -6.14
C ALA A 185 -2.20 3.12 -5.48
N ALA A 186 -1.00 3.07 -4.91
CA ALA A 186 -0.52 1.90 -4.19
C ALA A 186 0.41 2.28 -3.04
N ILE A 187 0.48 1.42 -2.04
CA ILE A 187 1.44 1.50 -0.93
C ILE A 187 2.00 0.11 -0.63
N VAL A 188 3.32 0.04 -0.51
CA VAL A 188 4.05 -1.15 -0.10
C VAL A 188 4.91 -0.79 1.09
N ILE A 189 4.84 -1.57 2.17
CA ILE A 189 5.70 -1.45 3.35
C ILE A 189 6.24 -2.82 3.71
N VAL A 190 7.54 -2.89 3.96
CA VAL A 190 8.27 -4.10 4.34
C VAL A 190 9.11 -3.83 5.58
N LYS A 191 9.42 -4.89 6.33
CA LYS A 191 10.25 -4.77 7.52
C LYS A 191 11.67 -4.31 7.18
N GLY A 192 12.26 -3.53 8.09
CA GLY A 192 13.66 -3.12 8.00
C GLY A 192 14.67 -4.25 8.15
N LYS A 193 14.23 -5.42 8.61
CA LYS A 193 15.05 -6.64 8.76
C LYS A 193 14.26 -7.85 8.27
N ARG A 194 14.94 -8.76 7.58
CA ARG A 194 14.38 -10.08 7.24
C ARG A 194 14.20 -10.90 8.51
N SER A 195 13.09 -11.60 8.61
CA SER A 195 12.84 -12.60 9.64
C SER A 195 12.99 -14.01 9.08
N ASN A 196 12.82 -15.02 9.94
CA ASN A 196 12.70 -16.42 9.53
C ASN A 196 11.30 -16.77 8.98
N LYS A 197 10.39 -15.80 8.87
CA LYS A 197 9.03 -15.93 8.35
C LYS A 197 8.81 -14.91 7.24
N PRO A 198 9.35 -15.12 6.03
CA PRO A 198 9.32 -14.13 4.94
C PRO A 198 7.89 -13.71 4.55
N TRP A 199 6.90 -14.58 4.73
CA TRP A 199 5.48 -14.26 4.52
C TRP A 199 4.91 -13.23 5.51
N GLN A 200 5.63 -12.88 6.58
CA GLN A 200 5.27 -11.84 7.56
C GLN A 200 6.12 -10.57 7.44
N ASP A 201 7.10 -10.54 6.53
CA ASP A 201 8.02 -9.41 6.40
C ASP A 201 7.50 -8.33 5.44
N ARG A 202 6.53 -8.68 4.60
CA ARG A 202 5.69 -7.71 3.91
C ARG A 202 4.60 -7.26 4.88
N ILE A 203 4.74 -6.04 5.38
CA ILE A 203 3.81 -5.45 6.34
C ILE A 203 2.54 -5.08 5.59
N MET A 204 2.66 -4.35 4.48
CA MET A 204 1.51 -3.82 3.74
C MET A 204 1.78 -3.89 2.24
N ASP A 205 0.77 -4.27 1.47
CA ASP A 205 0.72 -4.18 0.00
C ASP A 205 -0.72 -3.96 -0.39
N LEU A 206 -1.10 -2.69 -0.55
CA LEU A 206 -2.46 -2.27 -0.84
C LEU A 206 -2.47 -1.46 -2.12
N ARG A 207 -3.49 -1.71 -2.95
CA ARG A 207 -3.62 -1.14 -4.29
C ARG A 207 -5.05 -0.70 -4.54
N VAL A 208 -5.18 0.43 -5.21
CA VAL A 208 -6.41 0.91 -5.83
C VAL A 208 -6.12 0.99 -7.31
N GLU A 209 -6.65 0.04 -8.07
CA GLU A 209 -6.28 -0.14 -9.49
C GLU A 209 -6.97 0.87 -10.40
N ASP A 210 -8.18 1.30 -10.05
CA ASP A 210 -8.98 2.28 -10.77
C ASP A 210 -10.01 2.94 -9.84
N SER A 211 -9.96 4.26 -9.73
CA SER A 211 -10.87 5.07 -8.91
C SER A 211 -10.76 6.53 -9.34
N PRO A 212 -11.84 7.34 -9.24
CA PRO A 212 -11.74 8.79 -9.34
C PRO A 212 -11.05 9.43 -8.12
N HIS A 213 -10.91 8.70 -7.01
CA HIS A 213 -10.34 9.16 -5.75
C HIS A 213 -9.38 8.12 -5.12
N PRO A 214 -8.34 7.65 -5.83
CA PRO A 214 -7.51 6.53 -5.41
C PRO A 214 -6.76 6.77 -4.10
N ILE A 215 -6.35 8.00 -3.78
CA ILE A 215 -5.66 8.29 -2.52
C ILE A 215 -6.62 8.14 -1.33
N ALA A 216 -7.84 8.65 -1.44
CA ALA A 216 -8.86 8.51 -0.39
C ALA A 216 -9.26 7.04 -0.19
N GLU A 217 -9.40 6.28 -1.29
CA GLU A 217 -9.63 4.85 -1.22
C GLU A 217 -8.45 4.08 -0.62
N LEU A 218 -7.21 4.45 -0.96
CA LEU A 218 -6.02 3.85 -0.36
C LEU A 218 -5.95 4.13 1.15
N ALA A 219 -6.26 5.35 1.58
CA ALA A 219 -6.36 5.71 3.00
C ALA A 219 -7.47 4.91 3.71
N ARG A 220 -8.61 4.66 3.06
CA ARG A 220 -9.66 3.77 3.56
C ARG A 220 -9.12 2.33 3.72
N LEU A 221 -8.44 1.79 2.71
CA LEU A 221 -7.83 0.46 2.76
C LEU A 221 -6.79 0.33 3.87
N VAL A 222 -5.94 1.35 4.08
CA VAL A 222 -4.97 1.38 5.18
C VAL A 222 -5.66 1.32 6.54
N ARG A 223 -6.75 2.09 6.74
CA ARG A 223 -7.55 2.00 7.97
C ARG A 223 -8.19 0.62 8.15
N THR A 224 -8.75 0.04 7.10
CA THR A 224 -9.33 -1.31 7.13
C THR A 224 -8.29 -2.37 7.46
N TRP A 225 -7.10 -2.31 6.83
CA TRP A 225 -5.99 -3.20 7.12
C TRP A 225 -5.56 -3.10 8.60
N ARG A 226 -5.44 -1.88 9.15
CA ARG A 226 -5.14 -1.67 10.58
C ARG A 226 -6.22 -2.27 11.47
N ALA A 227 -7.49 -2.18 11.06
CA ALA A 227 -8.60 -2.74 11.79
C ALA A 227 -8.49 -4.28 11.89
N TYR A 228 -8.27 -4.97 10.77
CA TYR A 228 -8.04 -6.42 10.76
C TYR A 228 -6.82 -6.81 11.59
N ARG A 229 -5.70 -6.08 11.50
CA ARG A 229 -4.52 -6.38 12.32
C ARG A 229 -4.77 -6.27 13.82
N ASN A 230 -5.62 -5.34 14.24
CA ASN A 230 -6.01 -5.24 15.64
C ASN A 230 -6.90 -6.43 16.06
N VAL A 231 -7.80 -6.89 15.18
CA VAL A 231 -8.61 -8.09 15.45
C VAL A 231 -7.73 -9.33 15.55
N ASP A 232 -6.83 -9.56 14.59
CA ASP A 232 -5.90 -10.70 14.60
C ASP A 232 -5.04 -10.72 15.87
N GLN A 233 -4.59 -9.53 16.30
CA GLN A 233 -3.84 -9.38 17.55
C GLN A 233 -4.71 -9.67 18.78
N GLY A 234 -5.99 -9.30 18.72
CA GLY A 234 -6.98 -9.65 19.72
C GLY A 234 -7.18 -11.16 19.85
N ASP A 235 -7.28 -11.87 18.73
CA ASP A 235 -7.43 -13.32 18.70
C ASP A 235 -6.17 -14.02 19.28
N ALA A 236 -4.98 -13.49 18.96
CA ALA A 236 -3.73 -13.97 19.53
C ALA A 236 -3.70 -13.79 21.06
N TYR A 237 -4.06 -12.60 21.57
CA TYR A 237 -4.16 -12.36 23.02
C TYR A 237 -5.21 -13.22 23.70
N ALA A 238 -6.36 -13.44 23.07
CA ALA A 238 -7.40 -14.31 23.59
C ALA A 238 -6.90 -15.76 23.73
N THR A 239 -6.17 -16.26 22.74
CA THR A 239 -5.55 -17.60 22.75
C THR A 239 -4.52 -17.74 23.88
N GLU A 240 -3.80 -16.67 24.18
CA GLU A 240 -2.84 -16.60 25.30
C GLU A 240 -3.50 -16.37 26.68
N GLY A 241 -4.83 -16.22 26.74
CA GLY A 241 -5.56 -15.91 27.97
C GLY A 241 -5.45 -14.45 28.45
N LYS A 242 -4.88 -13.55 27.62
CA LYS A 242 -4.74 -12.11 27.91
C LYS A 242 -6.01 -11.35 27.55
N ILE A 243 -7.08 -11.60 28.29
CA ILE A 243 -8.43 -11.16 27.94
C ILE A 243 -8.56 -9.63 27.84
N GLU A 244 -7.96 -8.88 28.77
CA GLU A 244 -8.04 -7.42 28.74
C GLU A 244 -7.36 -6.81 27.50
N ASP A 245 -6.22 -7.35 27.09
CA ASP A 245 -5.49 -6.88 25.93
C ASP A 245 -6.19 -7.27 24.63
N ALA A 246 -6.78 -8.47 24.59
CA ALA A 246 -7.66 -8.89 23.50
C ALA A 246 -8.80 -7.89 23.29
N MET A 247 -9.41 -7.46 24.38
CA MET A 247 -10.52 -6.50 24.34
C MET A 247 -10.14 -5.12 23.86
N LYS A 248 -8.98 -4.60 24.30
CA LYS A 248 -8.46 -3.33 23.80
C LYS A 248 -8.20 -3.41 22.30
N ALA A 249 -7.62 -4.52 21.83
CA ALA A 249 -7.34 -4.73 20.42
C ALA A 249 -8.63 -4.81 19.59
N TYR A 250 -9.62 -5.60 19.99
CA TYR A 250 -10.91 -5.63 19.28
C TYR A 250 -11.63 -4.28 19.25
N ALA A 251 -11.64 -3.55 20.37
CA ALA A 251 -12.27 -2.24 20.44
C ALA A 251 -11.61 -1.25 19.46
N GLU A 252 -10.28 -1.28 19.36
CA GLU A 252 -9.56 -0.46 18.39
C GLU A 252 -9.85 -0.88 16.94
N GLY A 253 -9.90 -2.19 16.66
CA GLY A 253 -10.30 -2.71 15.35
C GLY A 253 -11.69 -2.21 14.93
N ALA A 254 -12.68 -2.35 15.81
CA ALA A 254 -14.04 -1.87 15.58
C ALA A 254 -14.11 -0.34 15.40
N ARG A 255 -13.29 0.43 16.14
CA ARG A 255 -13.21 1.89 16.02
C ARG A 255 -12.66 2.33 14.66
N LEU A 256 -11.69 1.59 14.12
CA LEU A 256 -11.07 1.88 12.83
C LEU A 256 -11.95 1.52 11.62
N ALA A 257 -12.82 0.53 11.77
CA ALA A 257 -13.74 0.07 10.71
C ALA A 257 -15.17 -0.22 11.24
N PRO A 258 -15.91 0.80 11.73
CA PRO A 258 -17.17 0.61 12.46
C PRO A 258 -18.35 0.09 11.61
N GLY A 259 -18.22 0.15 10.28
CA GLY A 259 -19.18 -0.39 9.30
C GLY A 259 -18.75 -1.71 8.66
N ASN A 260 -17.66 -2.33 9.13
CA ASN A 260 -17.28 -3.65 8.66
C ASN A 260 -17.90 -4.72 9.58
N ASP A 261 -18.99 -5.33 9.10
CA ASP A 261 -19.72 -6.34 9.86
C ASP A 261 -18.89 -7.58 10.17
N GLU A 262 -17.93 -7.94 9.32
CA GLU A 262 -17.06 -9.10 9.54
C GLU A 262 -16.15 -8.91 10.76
N ILE A 263 -15.52 -7.73 10.88
CA ILE A 263 -14.70 -7.37 12.04
C ILE A 263 -15.52 -7.43 13.34
N LEU A 264 -16.75 -6.91 13.29
CA LEU A 264 -17.66 -6.92 14.42
C LEU A 264 -18.14 -8.33 14.76
N PHE A 265 -18.43 -9.15 13.74
CA PHE A 265 -18.88 -10.52 13.91
C PHE A 265 -17.81 -11.37 14.61
N TRP A 266 -16.56 -11.33 14.14
CA TRP A 266 -15.48 -12.11 14.73
C TRP A 266 -15.16 -11.66 16.15
N GLN A 267 -15.18 -10.34 16.43
CA GLN A 267 -15.10 -9.84 17.80
C GLN A 267 -16.19 -10.45 18.70
N ALA A 268 -17.45 -10.46 18.24
CA ALA A 268 -18.57 -11.00 19.01
C ALA A 268 -18.43 -12.52 19.24
N ALA A 269 -17.98 -13.27 18.23
CA ALA A 269 -17.72 -14.70 18.33
C ALA A 269 -16.62 -15.01 19.35
N SER A 270 -15.48 -14.32 19.28
CA SER A 270 -14.37 -14.49 20.24
C SER A 270 -14.80 -14.13 21.66
N LEU A 271 -15.52 -13.01 21.85
CA LEU A 271 -16.11 -12.62 23.13
C LEU A 271 -17.05 -13.69 23.71
N TRP A 272 -17.90 -14.26 22.86
CA TRP A 272 -18.86 -15.28 23.27
C TRP A 272 -18.16 -16.56 23.70
N GLN A 273 -17.15 -17.00 22.95
CA GLN A 273 -16.36 -18.19 23.29
C GLN A 273 -15.64 -18.06 24.64
N LEU A 274 -15.22 -16.83 24.97
CA LEU A 274 -14.63 -16.45 26.26
C LEU A 274 -15.65 -16.28 27.40
N GLY A 275 -16.93 -16.54 27.16
CA GLY A 275 -18.01 -16.44 28.17
C GLY A 275 -18.48 -15.01 28.44
N ARG A 276 -18.07 -14.03 27.64
CA ARG A 276 -18.44 -12.61 27.78
C ARG A 276 -19.71 -12.28 26.99
N GLU A 277 -20.74 -13.10 27.15
CA GLU A 277 -21.99 -13.05 26.37
C GLU A 277 -22.67 -11.66 26.41
N LYS A 278 -22.61 -10.97 27.56
CA LYS A 278 -23.21 -9.62 27.73
C LYS A 278 -22.60 -8.58 26.78
N GLU A 279 -21.31 -8.71 26.46
CA GLU A 279 -20.59 -7.79 25.58
C GLU A 279 -20.69 -8.20 24.11
N ALA A 280 -20.71 -9.50 23.83
CA ALA A 280 -20.94 -10.02 22.49
C ALA A 280 -22.37 -9.71 21.98
N THR A 281 -23.37 -9.79 22.85
CA THR A 281 -24.79 -9.63 22.51
C THR A 281 -25.12 -8.36 21.70
N PRO A 282 -24.78 -7.14 22.15
CA PRO A 282 -25.09 -5.93 21.38
C PRO A 282 -24.37 -5.89 20.02
N ILE A 283 -23.21 -6.51 19.90
CA ILE A 283 -22.43 -6.57 18.65
C ILE A 283 -23.11 -7.54 17.67
N PHE A 284 -23.47 -8.75 18.11
CA PHE A 284 -24.24 -9.70 17.30
C PHE A 284 -25.55 -9.10 16.82
N ARG A 285 -26.32 -8.44 17.70
CA ARG A 285 -27.57 -7.76 17.30
C ARG A 285 -27.34 -6.74 16.19
N LYS A 286 -26.27 -5.94 16.28
CA LYS A 286 -25.93 -4.95 15.26
C LYS A 286 -25.61 -5.64 13.92
N VAL A 287 -24.75 -6.64 13.92
CA VAL A 287 -24.34 -7.39 12.71
C VAL A 287 -25.55 -8.09 12.07
N PHE A 288 -26.36 -8.79 12.87
CA PHE A 288 -27.54 -9.52 12.38
C PHE A 288 -28.66 -8.60 11.87
N ALA A 289 -28.68 -7.35 12.31
CA ALA A 289 -29.61 -6.35 11.78
C ALA A 289 -29.23 -5.87 10.37
N HIS A 290 -27.96 -5.96 9.98
CA HIS A 290 -27.50 -5.57 8.65
C HIS A 290 -27.68 -6.69 7.62
N ASP A 291 -27.31 -7.93 7.98
CA ASP A 291 -27.38 -9.06 7.06
C ASP A 291 -27.63 -10.39 7.79
N HIS A 292 -28.68 -11.10 7.38
CA HIS A 292 -29.07 -12.38 7.98
C HIS A 292 -28.05 -13.51 7.74
N ARG A 293 -27.22 -13.42 6.68
CA ARG A 293 -26.20 -14.43 6.38
C ARG A 293 -25.19 -14.62 7.52
N TRP A 294 -24.99 -13.60 8.35
CA TRP A 294 -24.16 -13.70 9.56
C TRP A 294 -24.77 -14.62 10.62
N VAL A 295 -26.11 -14.69 10.69
CA VAL A 295 -26.81 -15.63 11.59
C VAL A 295 -26.58 -17.06 11.11
N GLU A 296 -26.69 -17.30 9.81
CA GLU A 296 -26.47 -18.62 9.19
C GLU A 296 -25.02 -19.13 9.35
N LEU A 297 -24.06 -18.23 9.57
CA LEU A 297 -22.67 -18.58 9.81
C LEU A 297 -22.46 -19.17 11.22
N VAL A 298 -23.22 -18.72 12.22
CA VAL A 298 -23.05 -19.10 13.63
C VAL A 298 -22.99 -20.62 13.85
N PRO A 299 -23.97 -21.45 13.39
CA PRO A 299 -23.90 -22.89 13.60
C PRO A 299 -22.73 -23.55 12.85
N ARG A 300 -22.20 -22.93 11.79
CA ARG A 300 -21.04 -23.45 11.03
C ARG A 300 -19.72 -23.26 11.77
N LEU A 301 -19.68 -22.40 12.78
CA LEU A 301 -18.48 -22.18 13.61
C LEU A 301 -18.22 -23.35 14.58
N VAL A 302 -19.25 -24.12 14.94
CA VAL A 302 -19.13 -25.28 15.84
C VAL A 302 -18.25 -26.39 15.25
N PRO A 303 -18.53 -26.95 14.05
CA PRO A 303 -17.66 -27.98 13.48
C PRO A 303 -16.25 -27.47 13.13
N ALA A 304 -16.08 -26.14 13.00
CA ALA A 304 -14.77 -25.51 12.83
C ALA A 304 -13.99 -25.31 14.16
N GLY A 305 -14.61 -25.59 15.31
CA GLY A 305 -14.00 -25.40 16.64
C GLY A 305 -13.92 -23.93 17.08
N LEU A 306 -14.59 -23.02 16.37
CA LEU A 306 -14.59 -21.57 16.65
C LEU A 306 -15.71 -21.16 17.63
N LEU A 307 -16.71 -22.02 17.81
CA LEU A 307 -17.65 -21.95 18.93
C LEU A 307 -17.75 -23.31 19.61
N LYS A 308 -18.09 -23.31 20.90
CA LYS A 308 -18.31 -24.54 21.66
C LYS A 308 -19.53 -25.28 21.09
N ASP A 309 -19.46 -26.61 21.07
CA ASP A 309 -20.61 -27.46 20.75
C ASP A 309 -21.62 -27.46 21.90
N ASP A 310 -22.39 -26.36 21.97
CA ASP A 310 -23.49 -26.15 22.90
C ASP A 310 -24.70 -25.64 22.11
N PRO A 311 -25.62 -26.55 21.71
CA PRO A 311 -26.80 -26.19 20.94
C PRO A 311 -27.68 -25.12 21.58
N ALA A 312 -27.73 -25.06 22.92
CA ALA A 312 -28.50 -24.03 23.62
C ALA A 312 -27.83 -22.67 23.50
N SER A 313 -26.51 -22.62 23.57
CA SER A 313 -25.73 -21.39 23.34
C SER A 313 -25.87 -20.88 21.91
N ILE A 314 -25.79 -21.77 20.91
CA ILE A 314 -26.00 -21.40 19.49
C ILE A 314 -27.40 -20.82 19.28
N GLN A 315 -28.44 -21.46 19.82
CA GLN A 315 -29.80 -20.92 19.75
C GLN A 315 -29.93 -19.54 20.42
N ARG A 316 -29.22 -19.28 21.53
CA ARG A 316 -29.19 -17.94 22.15
C ARG A 316 -28.59 -16.90 21.24
N ILE A 317 -27.49 -17.22 20.53
CA ILE A 317 -26.88 -16.32 19.55
C ILE A 317 -27.84 -16.07 18.39
N GLU A 318 -28.38 -17.13 17.76
CA GLU A 318 -29.31 -17.01 16.63
C GLU A 318 -30.55 -16.18 16.98
N ALA A 319 -31.05 -16.30 18.20
CA ALA A 319 -32.18 -15.53 18.72
C ALA A 319 -31.92 -14.03 18.85
N LEU A 320 -30.66 -13.58 18.71
CA LEU A 320 -30.31 -12.15 18.68
C LEU A 320 -30.65 -11.49 17.33
N ALA A 321 -30.98 -12.26 16.30
CA ALA A 321 -31.40 -11.74 15.01
C ALA A 321 -32.75 -10.98 15.13
N PRO A 322 -32.95 -9.86 14.39
CA PRO A 322 -34.23 -9.17 14.39
C PRO A 322 -35.35 -10.10 13.91
N GLY A 323 -36.48 -10.13 14.63
CA GLY A 323 -37.66 -10.91 14.24
C GLY A 323 -37.71 -12.36 14.74
N GLY A 324 -36.74 -12.80 15.55
CA GLY A 324 -36.85 -13.94 16.47
C GLY A 324 -37.61 -15.17 15.95
N GLY A 325 -37.12 -15.82 14.89
CA GLY A 325 -37.70 -17.09 14.44
C GLY A 325 -37.30 -17.47 13.02
N ARG A 326 -36.66 -18.63 12.90
CA ARG A 326 -36.28 -19.32 11.65
C ARG A 326 -37.24 -19.04 10.50
N ARG A 327 -36.77 -18.43 9.41
CA ARG A 327 -37.37 -18.66 8.10
C ARG A 327 -36.93 -20.06 7.66
N ARG A 328 -37.93 -20.90 7.39
CA ARG A 328 -37.80 -22.31 6.99
C ARG A 328 -36.97 -22.48 5.74
#